data_AF-A0A9W6FFT9-F1
#
_entry.id   AF-A0A9W6FFT9-F1
#
_cell.length_a   1.000
_cell.length_b   1.000
_cell.length_c   1.000
_cell.angle_alpha   90.00
_cell.angle_beta   90.00
_cell.angle_gamma   90.00
#
_symmetry.space_group_name_H-M   'P 1'
#
loop_
_entity.id
_entity.type
_entity.pdbx_description
1 polymer ?
#
loop_
_entity_poly.entity_id
_entity_poly.type
_entity_poly.pdbx_seq_one_letter_code
_entity_poly.pdbx_strand_id
1 'polypeptide(L)'
;MQKLLSFHREYTFDGKKYFYDKCRKKYILKTPEKIKRQTTVKFFRWKLHIPLRNIQTEVSMKRYGYPERRDRADILILRPDGNTILAVVECKAAYIPIDEKVIAQLLRYAEALNSEFAFATNGSDLRVFRFDQRSGYKETECPASYKRMCRSNCNETPQAMTLSSRPDLKTLENITYVRRHYDSYIGRQTREHLKKKRYWPQQ
;
A
#
# COMPACT_ATOMS: atom_id res chain seq x y z
N MET A 1 18.36 -14.49 7.91
CA MET A 1 17.32 -14.28 6.85
C MET A 1 17.13 -15.46 5.87
N GLN A 2 18.12 -16.32 5.62
CA GLN A 2 17.97 -17.45 4.68
C GLN A 2 16.83 -18.44 5.01
N LYS A 3 16.56 -18.72 6.30
CA LYS A 3 15.43 -19.59 6.73
C LYS A 3 14.02 -19.07 6.37
N LEU A 4 13.85 -17.79 6.02
CA LEU A 4 12.53 -17.22 5.65
C LEU A 4 12.23 -17.31 4.14
N LEU A 5 13.27 -17.49 3.32
CA LEU A 5 13.17 -17.61 1.87
C LEU A 5 12.60 -18.98 1.43
N SER A 6 12.76 -20.03 2.24
CA SER A 6 12.42 -21.42 1.92
C SER A 6 10.93 -21.77 1.85
N PHE A 7 10.02 -20.79 1.86
CA PHE A 7 8.57 -21.03 2.06
C PHE A 7 7.65 -20.38 1.03
N HIS A 8 8.17 -19.77 -0.03
CA HIS A 8 7.29 -19.38 -1.13
C HIS A 8 7.20 -20.55 -2.09
N ARG A 9 6.02 -21.18 -2.16
CA ARG A 9 5.73 -22.12 -3.24
C ARG A 9 5.90 -21.37 -4.56
N GLU A 10 6.79 -21.87 -5.41
CA GLU A 10 7.05 -21.33 -6.73
C GLU A 10 6.09 -21.95 -7.73
N TYR A 11 5.64 -21.13 -8.66
CA TYR A 11 4.78 -21.53 -9.76
C TYR A 11 5.47 -21.09 -11.05
N THR A 12 5.39 -21.92 -12.09
CA THR A 12 5.95 -21.60 -13.40
C THR A 12 4.82 -21.46 -14.41
N PHE A 13 4.76 -20.32 -15.08
CA PHE A 13 3.86 -20.06 -16.20
C PHE A 13 4.69 -19.49 -17.34
N ASP A 14 4.59 -20.06 -18.55
CA ASP A 14 5.35 -19.65 -19.74
C ASP A 14 6.86 -19.45 -19.49
N GLY A 15 7.48 -20.39 -18.79
CA GLY A 15 8.91 -20.35 -18.43
C GLY A 15 9.30 -19.29 -17.39
N LYS A 16 8.35 -18.47 -16.92
CA LYS A 16 8.59 -17.44 -15.89
C LYS A 16 8.16 -17.95 -14.52
N LYS A 17 8.91 -17.55 -13.49
CA LYS A 17 8.64 -17.93 -12.10
C LYS A 17 7.74 -16.91 -11.40
N TYR A 18 6.81 -17.39 -10.59
CA TYR A 18 5.84 -16.61 -9.84
C TYR A 18 5.72 -17.10 -8.40
N PHE A 19 5.23 -16.21 -7.54
CA PHE A 19 4.75 -16.58 -6.20
C PHE A 19 3.31 -16.13 -6.00
N TYR A 20 2.62 -16.79 -5.08
CA TYR A 20 1.29 -16.34 -4.66
C TYR A 20 1.40 -15.29 -3.55
N ASP A 21 1.01 -14.05 -3.86
CA ASP A 21 0.91 -12.93 -2.93
C ASP A 21 -0.36 -13.10 -2.07
N LYS A 22 -0.20 -13.56 -0.83
CA LYS A 22 -1.33 -13.86 0.06
C LYS A 22 -2.14 -12.61 0.46
N CYS A 23 -1.53 -11.42 0.44
CA CYS A 23 -2.24 -10.17 0.76
C CYS A 23 -3.21 -9.80 -0.37
N ARG A 24 -2.78 -9.93 -1.63
CA ARG A 24 -3.59 -9.58 -2.81
C ARG A 24 -4.30 -10.75 -3.47
N LYS A 25 -4.07 -11.97 -2.98
CA LYS A 25 -4.64 -13.22 -3.50
C LYS A 25 -4.39 -13.45 -4.99
N LYS A 26 -3.16 -13.16 -5.46
CA LYS A 26 -2.79 -13.30 -6.89
C LYS A 26 -1.37 -13.79 -7.10
N TYR A 27 -1.13 -14.39 -8.25
CA TYR A 27 0.22 -14.75 -8.70
C TYR A 27 0.98 -13.52 -9.16
N ILE A 28 2.21 -13.36 -8.69
CA ILE A 28 3.08 -12.22 -9.00
C ILE A 28 4.42 -12.71 -9.51
N LEU A 29 4.96 -12.02 -10.52
CA LEU A 29 6.24 -12.37 -11.11
C LEU A 29 7.35 -12.30 -10.05
N LYS A 30 8.20 -13.32 -10.02
CA LYS A 30 9.36 -13.41 -9.14
C LYS A 30 10.46 -12.46 -9.62
N THR A 31 10.37 -11.20 -9.20
CA THR A 31 11.47 -10.23 -9.36
C THR A 31 12.27 -10.10 -8.06
N PRO A 32 13.54 -9.64 -8.10
CA PRO A 32 14.36 -9.44 -6.90
C PRO A 32 13.68 -8.59 -5.82
N GLU A 33 13.03 -7.51 -6.23
CA GLU A 33 12.30 -6.60 -5.35
C GLU A 33 11.02 -7.25 -4.78
N LYS A 34 10.29 -8.06 -5.57
CA LYS A 34 9.10 -8.78 -5.10
C LYS A 34 9.46 -9.89 -4.11
N ILE A 35 10.60 -10.56 -4.29
CA ILE A 35 11.15 -11.51 -3.30
C ILE A 35 11.34 -10.80 -1.96
N LYS A 36 11.93 -9.60 -1.98
CA LYS A 36 12.20 -8.83 -0.76
C LYS A 36 10.92 -8.38 -0.08
N ARG A 37 9.99 -7.79 -0.82
CA ARG A 37 8.67 -7.43 -0.30
C ARG A 37 7.94 -8.62 0.35
N GLN A 38 7.90 -9.78 -0.31
CA GLN A 38 7.25 -10.97 0.25
C GLN A 38 7.98 -11.55 1.48
N THR A 39 9.31 -11.46 1.52
CA THR A 39 10.11 -11.80 2.70
C THR A 39 9.84 -10.85 3.86
N THR A 40 9.71 -9.55 3.57
CA THR A 40 9.36 -8.51 4.55
C THR A 40 7.95 -8.72 5.11
N VAL A 41 6.97 -9.08 4.27
CA VAL A 41 5.62 -9.48 4.75
C VAL A 41 5.69 -10.63 5.75
N LYS A 42 6.54 -11.64 5.50
CA LYS A 42 6.73 -12.76 6.45
C LYS A 42 7.39 -12.30 7.75
N PHE A 43 8.37 -11.41 7.69
CA PHE A 43 8.98 -10.82 8.88
C PHE A 43 7.92 -10.14 9.75
N PHE A 44 7.10 -9.27 9.15
CA PHE A 44 6.00 -8.61 9.85
C PHE A 44 5.00 -9.60 10.44
N ARG A 45 4.58 -10.59 9.64
CA ARG A 45 3.61 -11.59 10.08
C ARG A 45 4.11 -12.45 11.24
N TRP A 46 5.32 -12.99 11.13
CA TRP A 46 5.79 -14.06 12.02
C TRP A 46 6.70 -13.55 13.13
N LYS A 47 7.52 -12.54 12.87
CA LYS A 47 8.42 -11.97 13.89
C LYS A 47 7.71 -10.89 14.70
N LEU A 48 6.98 -10.01 14.04
CA LEU A 48 6.23 -8.93 14.71
C LEU A 48 4.78 -9.31 15.03
N HIS A 49 4.33 -10.50 14.65
CA HIS A 49 2.98 -11.01 14.95
C HIS A 49 1.86 -10.14 14.38
N ILE A 50 2.08 -9.52 13.22
CA ILE A 50 1.07 -8.72 12.53
C ILE A 50 0.10 -9.67 11.80
N PRO A 51 -1.22 -9.61 12.08
CA PRO A 51 -2.19 -10.40 11.35
C PRO A 51 -2.17 -10.06 9.86
N LEU A 52 -2.28 -11.07 8.99
CA LEU A 52 -2.21 -10.85 7.54
C LEU A 52 -3.28 -9.88 7.02
N ARG A 53 -4.46 -9.83 7.65
CA ARG A 53 -5.54 -8.88 7.32
C ARG A 53 -5.14 -7.42 7.50
N ASN A 54 -4.15 -7.14 8.35
CA ASN A 54 -3.64 -5.80 8.62
C ASN A 54 -2.40 -5.46 7.77
N ILE A 55 -2.03 -6.31 6.80
CA ILE A 55 -0.91 -6.08 5.89
C ILE A 55 -1.44 -5.98 4.47
N GLN A 56 -1.24 -4.84 3.83
CA GLN A 56 -1.55 -4.63 2.41
C GLN A 56 -0.27 -4.48 1.60
N THR A 57 -0.23 -4.97 0.38
CA THR A 57 0.93 -4.85 -0.52
C THR A 57 0.56 -4.09 -1.79
N GLU A 58 1.54 -3.35 -2.36
CA GLU A 58 1.42 -2.65 -3.65
C GLU A 58 0.23 -1.69 -3.70
N VAL A 59 0.12 -0.84 -2.68
CA VAL A 59 -1.08 -0.03 -2.48
C VAL A 59 -0.93 1.32 -3.17
N SER A 60 -1.86 1.64 -4.06
CA SER A 60 -1.86 2.93 -4.76
C SER A 60 -2.14 4.07 -3.79
N MET A 61 -1.33 5.12 -3.87
CA MET A 61 -1.52 6.34 -3.07
C MET A 61 -2.85 7.05 -3.40
N LYS A 62 -3.40 6.85 -4.62
CA LYS A 62 -4.73 7.35 -5.00
C LYS A 62 -5.85 6.85 -4.10
N ARG A 63 -5.72 5.64 -3.56
CA ARG A 63 -6.71 5.02 -2.67
C ARG A 63 -6.84 5.73 -1.32
N TYR A 64 -5.83 6.52 -0.97
CA TYR A 64 -5.73 7.24 0.30
C TYR A 64 -5.73 8.75 0.10
N GLY A 65 -6.45 9.26 -0.90
CA GLY A 65 -6.66 10.69 -1.07
C GLY A 65 -5.61 11.44 -1.89
N TYR A 66 -4.70 10.75 -2.59
CA TYR A 66 -3.67 11.38 -3.44
C TYR A 66 -3.86 11.09 -4.94
N PRO A 67 -4.90 11.64 -5.59
CA PRO A 67 -5.32 11.25 -6.95
C PRO A 67 -4.29 11.55 -8.04
N GLU A 68 -3.45 12.57 -7.84
CA GLU A 68 -2.39 12.95 -8.79
C GLU A 68 -1.17 12.00 -8.74
N ARG A 69 -1.01 11.27 -7.63
CA ARG A 69 0.12 10.37 -7.45
C ARG A 69 -0.13 9.01 -8.10
N ARG A 70 0.79 8.58 -8.96
CA ARG A 70 0.74 7.27 -9.64
C ARG A 70 1.56 6.19 -8.94
N ASP A 71 2.29 6.57 -7.91
CA ASP A 71 3.13 5.68 -7.14
C ASP A 71 2.32 4.79 -6.19
N ARG A 72 3.02 3.78 -5.66
CA ARG A 72 2.48 2.75 -4.79
C ARG A 72 3.41 2.59 -3.61
N ALA A 73 2.81 2.47 -2.42
CA ALA A 73 3.53 1.97 -1.27
C ALA A 73 3.72 0.46 -1.39
N ASP A 74 4.92 -0.03 -1.05
CA ASP A 74 5.22 -1.46 -1.18
C ASP A 74 4.42 -2.30 -0.21
N ILE A 75 4.39 -1.88 1.06
CA ILE A 75 3.58 -2.49 2.11
C ILE A 75 2.98 -1.37 2.99
N LEU A 76 1.72 -1.51 3.34
CA LEU A 76 1.07 -0.75 4.41
C LEU A 76 0.69 -1.70 5.55
N ILE A 77 0.90 -1.23 6.78
CA ILE A 77 0.45 -1.90 7.99
C ILE A 77 -0.67 -1.08 8.58
N LEU A 78 -1.80 -1.72 8.83
CA LEU A 78 -2.98 -1.10 9.41
C LEU A 78 -3.01 -1.33 10.92
N ARG A 79 -3.66 -0.42 11.65
CA ARG A 79 -4.06 -0.63 13.05
C ARG A 79 -5.11 -1.75 13.13
N PRO A 80 -5.42 -2.25 14.34
CA PRO A 80 -6.38 -3.35 14.51
C PRO A 80 -7.77 -3.07 13.95
N ASP A 81 -8.16 -1.79 13.84
CA ASP A 81 -9.40 -1.31 13.22
C ASP A 81 -9.52 -1.64 11.72
N GLY A 82 -8.40 -1.96 11.07
CA GLY A 82 -8.34 -2.29 9.64
C GLY A 82 -8.36 -1.08 8.70
N ASN A 83 -8.42 0.14 9.21
CA ASN A 83 -8.61 1.36 8.41
C ASN A 83 -7.50 2.39 8.63
N THR A 84 -6.96 2.50 9.85
CA THR A 84 -5.93 3.49 10.16
C THR A 84 -4.56 2.96 9.76
N ILE A 85 -3.77 3.74 9.02
CA ILE A 85 -2.41 3.36 8.64
C ILE A 85 -1.50 3.53 9.85
N LEU A 86 -0.94 2.41 10.32
CA LEU A 86 0.06 2.39 11.38
C LEU A 86 1.47 2.61 10.81
N ALA A 87 1.77 1.99 9.67
CA ALA A 87 3.09 2.10 9.06
C ALA A 87 3.11 2.02 7.54
N VAL A 88 4.10 2.69 6.95
CA VAL A 88 4.50 2.55 5.54
C VAL A 88 5.83 1.82 5.46
N VAL A 89 6.00 0.96 4.46
CA VAL A 89 7.23 0.21 4.24
C VAL A 89 7.66 0.36 2.77
N GLU A 90 8.95 0.61 2.56
CA GLU A 90 9.62 0.60 1.26
C GLU A 90 10.62 -0.58 1.21
N CYS A 91 10.55 -1.38 0.15
CA CYS A 91 11.40 -2.56 -0.03
C CYS A 91 12.25 -2.42 -1.29
N LYS A 92 13.57 -2.57 -1.16
CA LYS A 92 14.47 -2.62 -2.31
C LYS A 92 15.03 -4.03 -2.53
N ALA A 93 15.54 -4.28 -3.73
CA ALA A 93 16.27 -5.51 -4.03
C ALA A 93 17.56 -5.59 -3.17
N ALA A 94 18.07 -6.80 -2.93
CA ALA A 94 19.21 -7.02 -2.01
C ALA A 94 20.45 -6.18 -2.32
N TYR A 95 20.71 -5.96 -3.62
CA TYR A 95 21.88 -5.25 -4.12
C TYR A 95 21.70 -3.73 -4.18
N ILE A 96 20.51 -3.21 -3.82
CA ILE A 96 20.25 -1.76 -3.80
C ILE A 96 20.41 -1.27 -2.35
N PRO A 97 21.31 -0.31 -2.08
CA PRO A 97 21.48 0.26 -0.74
C PRO A 97 20.26 1.08 -0.33
N ILE A 98 20.02 1.18 0.98
CA ILE A 98 19.01 2.07 1.55
C ILE A 98 19.66 3.44 1.77
N ASP A 99 19.72 4.22 0.70
CA ASP A 99 20.31 5.55 0.69
C ASP A 99 19.30 6.65 1.08
N GLU A 100 19.78 7.90 1.11
CA GLU A 100 18.98 9.07 1.42
C GLU A 100 17.80 9.27 0.48
N LYS A 101 17.90 8.85 -0.79
CA LYS A 101 16.80 8.97 -1.77
C LYS A 101 15.67 8.01 -1.43
N VAL A 102 16.01 6.78 -1.03
CA VAL A 102 15.03 5.79 -0.55
C VAL A 102 14.36 6.28 0.73
N ILE A 103 15.14 6.81 1.67
CA ILE A 103 14.61 7.36 2.93
C ILE A 103 13.69 8.56 2.66
N ALA A 104 14.11 9.50 1.80
CA ALA A 104 13.29 10.65 1.44
C ALA A 104 11.97 10.22 0.78
N GLN A 105 11.99 9.20 -0.09
CA GLN A 105 10.76 8.65 -0.67
C GLN A 105 9.84 8.03 0.39
N LEU A 106 10.41 7.22 1.28
CA LEU A 106 9.68 6.61 2.38
C LEU A 106 9.02 7.68 3.26
N LEU A 107 9.77 8.69 3.71
CA LEU A 107 9.25 9.73 4.61
C LEU A 107 8.17 10.58 3.94
N ARG A 108 8.30 10.89 2.64
CA ARG A 108 7.21 11.55 1.89
C ARG A 108 5.93 10.74 1.85
N TYR A 109 6.02 9.41 1.80
CA TYR A 109 4.84 8.54 1.87
C TYR A 109 4.29 8.44 3.27
N ALA A 110 5.17 8.32 4.26
CA ALA A 110 4.80 8.25 5.66
C ALA A 110 4.06 9.52 6.11
N GLU A 111 4.54 10.70 5.70
CA GLU A 111 3.91 12.00 5.97
C GLU A 111 2.56 12.14 5.24
N ALA A 112 2.52 11.86 3.93
CA ALA A 112 1.26 11.86 3.18
C ALA A 112 0.23 10.89 3.79
N LEU A 113 0.69 9.73 4.26
CA LEU A 113 -0.20 8.73 4.86
C LEU A 113 -0.34 8.88 6.37
N ASN A 114 0.11 10.00 6.96
CA ASN A 114 0.08 10.28 8.40
C ASN A 114 0.40 9.05 9.28
N SER A 115 1.36 8.22 8.85
CA SER A 115 1.66 6.98 9.55
C SER A 115 2.44 7.25 10.83
N GLU A 116 2.40 6.34 11.81
CA GLU A 116 3.25 6.49 12.99
C GLU A 116 4.67 5.98 12.72
N PHE A 117 4.79 4.93 11.91
CA PHE A 117 6.07 4.27 11.63
C PHE A 117 6.37 4.24 10.13
N ALA A 118 7.65 4.32 9.78
CA ALA A 118 8.13 4.15 8.42
C ALA A 118 9.32 3.17 8.41
N PHE A 119 9.34 2.22 7.49
CA PHE A 119 10.36 1.18 7.40
C PHE A 119 10.99 1.16 6.01
N ALA A 120 12.31 1.11 5.90
CA ALA A 120 13.01 0.82 4.66
C ALA A 120 13.89 -0.42 4.82
N THR A 121 13.88 -1.32 3.83
CA THR A 121 14.73 -2.51 3.89
C THR A 121 15.09 -3.08 2.52
N ASN A 122 16.31 -3.59 2.41
CA ASN A 122 16.79 -4.45 1.30
C ASN A 122 17.05 -5.90 1.76
N GLY A 123 16.68 -6.21 3.01
CA GLY A 123 16.88 -7.48 3.68
C GLY A 123 18.06 -7.51 4.65
N SER A 124 19.24 -7.06 4.22
CA SER A 124 20.39 -7.00 5.13
C SER A 124 20.33 -5.79 6.05
N ASP A 125 19.78 -4.68 5.56
CA ASP A 125 19.57 -3.45 6.31
C ASP A 125 18.07 -3.22 6.56
N LEU A 126 17.75 -2.73 7.76
CA LEU A 126 16.42 -2.34 8.19
C LEU A 126 16.52 -1.00 8.92
N ARG A 127 16.04 0.05 8.26
CA ARG A 127 15.96 1.41 8.81
C ARG A 127 14.52 1.66 9.27
N VAL A 128 14.35 2.14 10.49
CA VAL A 128 13.03 2.35 11.10
C VAL A 128 12.92 3.78 11.58
N PHE A 129 11.85 4.45 11.21
CA PHE A 129 11.54 5.80 11.65
C PHE A 129 10.21 5.82 12.36
N ARG A 130 10.11 6.64 13.39
CA ARG A 130 8.88 6.90 14.12
C ARG A 130 8.59 8.38 14.14
N PHE A 131 7.34 8.73 13.93
CA PHE A 131 6.88 10.10 14.01
C PHE A 131 6.92 10.62 15.45
N ASP A 132 7.58 11.74 15.64
CA ASP A 132 7.57 12.55 16.86
C ASP A 132 6.91 13.90 16.55
N GLN A 133 6.01 14.36 17.43
CA GLN A 133 5.25 15.59 17.19
C GLN A 133 6.11 16.85 17.11
N ARG A 134 7.27 16.88 17.77
CA ARG A 134 8.15 18.06 17.83
C ARG A 134 9.19 18.05 16.72
N SER A 135 9.67 16.88 16.33
CA SER A 135 10.81 16.75 15.43
C SER A 135 10.51 16.01 14.12
N GLY A 136 9.27 15.61 13.88
CA GLY A 136 8.90 14.79 12.74
C GLY A 136 9.44 13.36 12.85
N TYR A 137 9.72 12.72 11.72
CA TYR A 137 10.23 11.34 11.72
C TYR A 137 11.67 11.26 12.20
N LYS A 138 11.89 10.51 13.28
CA LYS A 138 13.22 10.19 13.81
C LYS A 138 13.52 8.71 13.67
N GLU A 139 14.77 8.41 13.37
CA GLU A 139 15.24 7.04 13.36
C GLU A 139 15.14 6.42 14.76
N THR A 140 14.72 5.17 14.82
CA THR A 140 14.51 4.44 16.06
C THR A 140 14.76 2.95 15.86
N GLU A 141 14.78 2.20 16.95
CA GLU A 141 14.87 0.75 16.89
C GLU A 141 13.57 0.11 16.40
N CYS A 142 13.70 -1.04 15.76
CA CYS A 142 12.54 -1.82 15.34
C CYS A 142 11.69 -2.24 16.57
N PRO A 143 10.39 -1.92 16.60
CA PRO A 143 9.54 -2.32 17.71
C PRO A 143 9.51 -3.83 17.92
N ALA A 144 9.43 -4.28 19.18
CA ALA A 144 9.46 -5.70 19.51
C ALA A 144 8.26 -6.52 18.98
N SER A 145 7.10 -5.88 18.78
CA SER A 145 5.88 -6.55 18.30
C SER A 145 4.83 -5.55 17.80
N TYR A 146 3.88 -6.06 17.02
CA TYR A 146 2.68 -5.33 16.60
C TYR A 146 1.90 -4.75 17.78
N LYS A 147 1.76 -5.51 18.87
CA LYS A 147 1.10 -5.05 20.10
C LYS A 147 1.81 -3.83 20.67
N ARG A 148 3.15 -3.78 20.63
CA ARG A 148 3.92 -2.62 21.09
C ARG A 148 3.76 -1.42 20.14
N MET A 149 3.71 -1.66 18.84
CA MET A 149 3.45 -0.60 17.85
C MET A 149 2.07 0.03 18.04
N CYS A 150 1.06 -0.75 18.40
CA CYS A 150 -0.32 -0.25 18.56
C CYS A 150 -0.60 0.44 19.90
N ARG A 151 0.34 0.46 20.86
CA ARG A 151 0.11 1.05 22.20
C ARG A 151 0.06 2.57 22.18
N SER A 152 0.67 3.18 21.18
CA SER A 152 0.66 4.62 20.99
C SER A 152 -0.53 5.02 20.13
N ASN A 153 -1.23 6.07 20.56
CA ASN A 153 -2.28 6.73 19.79
C ASN A 153 -1.71 7.92 19.00
N CYS A 154 -0.41 7.89 18.68
CA CYS A 154 0.17 8.89 17.80
C CYS A 154 -0.48 8.70 16.42
N ASN A 155 -1.22 9.70 15.96
CA ASN A 155 -1.84 9.72 14.63
C ASN A 155 -2.90 8.62 14.43
N GLU A 156 -4.00 8.72 15.18
CA GLU A 156 -5.20 7.90 14.97
C GLU A 156 -6.08 8.37 13.82
N THR A 157 -5.65 9.36 13.02
CA THR A 157 -6.51 9.95 12.00
C THR A 157 -7.00 8.87 11.03
N PRO A 158 -8.30 8.50 11.08
CA PRO A 158 -8.84 7.53 10.15
C PRO A 158 -8.78 8.20 8.78
N GLN A 159 -8.04 7.60 7.86
CA GLN A 159 -8.01 8.16 6.51
C GLN A 159 -9.35 7.88 5.85
N ALA A 160 -9.90 8.93 5.24
CA ALA A 160 -10.96 8.78 4.27
C ALA A 160 -10.44 7.87 3.15
N MET A 161 -10.80 6.58 3.19
CA MET A 161 -10.62 5.70 2.05
C MET A 161 -11.33 6.36 0.87
N THR A 162 -10.59 6.84 -0.13
CA THR A 162 -11.19 7.46 -1.32
C THR A 162 -11.70 6.43 -2.33
N LEU A 163 -11.95 5.20 -1.88
CA LEU A 163 -12.98 4.42 -2.51
C LEU A 163 -14.28 5.15 -2.18
N SER A 164 -14.72 6.01 -3.11
CA SER A 164 -16.13 6.34 -3.16
C SER A 164 -16.87 5.02 -2.97
N SER A 165 -17.72 4.96 -1.95
CA SER A 165 -18.61 3.82 -1.79
C SER A 165 -19.21 3.54 -3.16
N ARG A 166 -19.18 2.27 -3.59
CA ARG A 166 -19.83 1.90 -4.83
C ARG A 166 -21.26 2.47 -4.73
N PRO A 167 -21.65 3.40 -5.60
CA PRO A 167 -22.94 4.05 -5.45
C PRO A 167 -24.01 2.96 -5.46
N ASP A 168 -24.99 3.09 -4.57
CA ASP A 168 -26.11 2.16 -4.57
C ASP A 168 -26.91 2.29 -5.88
N LEU A 169 -27.80 1.32 -6.12
CA LEU A 169 -28.59 1.30 -7.36
C LEU A 169 -29.38 2.60 -7.54
N LYS A 170 -29.98 3.12 -6.46
CA LYS A 170 -30.76 4.38 -6.47
C LYS A 170 -29.90 5.57 -6.91
N THR A 171 -28.64 5.61 -6.48
CA THR A 171 -27.68 6.66 -6.84
C THR A 171 -27.26 6.55 -8.31
N LEU A 172 -27.12 5.33 -8.83
CA LEU A 172 -26.83 5.08 -10.25
C LEU A 172 -28.03 5.37 -11.16
N GLU A 173 -29.26 5.25 -10.65
CA GLU A 173 -30.48 5.65 -11.37
C GLU A 173 -30.65 7.17 -11.44
N ASN A 174 -29.98 7.93 -10.56
CA ASN A 174 -29.97 9.39 -10.62
C ASN A 174 -29.10 9.89 -11.80
N ILE A 175 -29.76 10.31 -12.88
CA ILE A 175 -29.09 10.75 -14.10
C ILE A 175 -28.15 11.95 -13.88
N THR A 176 -28.47 12.84 -12.93
CA THR A 176 -27.64 14.00 -12.59
C THR A 176 -26.36 13.59 -11.87
N TYR A 177 -26.45 12.60 -10.98
CA TYR A 177 -25.29 12.00 -10.32
C TYR A 177 -24.35 11.34 -11.34
N VAL A 178 -24.91 10.49 -12.22
CA VAL A 178 -24.16 9.82 -13.28
C VAL A 178 -23.50 10.83 -14.22
N ARG A 179 -24.23 11.90 -14.59
CA ARG A 179 -23.71 13.01 -15.42
C ARG A 179 -22.48 13.68 -14.80
N ARG A 180 -22.52 13.98 -13.50
CA ARG A 180 -21.43 14.65 -12.78
C ARG A 180 -20.20 13.76 -12.59
N HIS A 181 -20.38 12.45 -12.51
CA HIS A 181 -19.30 11.49 -12.21
C HIS A 181 -18.88 10.62 -13.40
N TYR A 182 -19.41 10.87 -14.61
CA TYR A 182 -19.19 10.02 -15.79
C TYR A 182 -17.69 9.79 -16.10
N ASP A 183 -16.88 10.84 -16.07
CA ASP A 183 -15.43 10.78 -16.34
C ASP A 183 -14.63 10.07 -15.23
N SER A 184 -15.24 9.86 -14.06
CA SER A 184 -14.65 9.05 -12.99
C SER A 184 -14.81 7.55 -13.25
N TYR A 185 -15.84 7.15 -14.02
CA TYR A 185 -16.09 5.77 -14.42
C TYR A 185 -15.38 5.39 -15.72
N ILE A 186 -15.30 6.32 -16.67
CA ILE A 186 -14.61 6.15 -17.94
C ILE A 186 -13.46 7.15 -17.97
N GLY A 187 -12.26 6.68 -17.63
CA GLY A 187 -11.10 7.55 -17.41
C GLY A 187 -10.79 8.47 -18.62
N ARG A 188 -10.23 9.66 -18.34
CA ARG A 188 -9.93 10.71 -19.34
C ARG A 188 -9.04 10.27 -20.52
N GLN A 189 -8.32 9.16 -20.39
CA GLN A 189 -7.47 8.58 -21.45
C GLN A 189 -8.23 7.67 -22.43
N THR A 190 -9.52 7.42 -22.18
CA THR A 190 -10.36 6.68 -23.12
C THR A 190 -10.45 7.47 -24.43
N ARG A 191 -10.04 6.86 -25.54
CA ARG A 191 -10.11 7.50 -26.87
C ARG A 191 -11.54 7.95 -27.15
N GLU A 192 -11.71 9.14 -27.72
CA GLU A 192 -13.03 9.76 -27.92
C GLU A 192 -14.04 8.86 -28.65
N HIS A 193 -13.59 8.05 -29.62
CA HIS A 193 -14.48 7.12 -30.33
C HIS A 193 -15.01 5.96 -29.46
N LEU A 194 -14.35 5.66 -28.33
CA LEU A 194 -14.81 4.67 -27.34
C LEU A 194 -15.71 5.32 -26.28
N LYS A 195 -15.67 6.65 -26.15
CA LYS A 195 -16.66 7.38 -25.37
C LYS A 195 -17.94 7.37 -26.22
N LYS A 196 -18.95 6.58 -25.83
CA LYS A 196 -20.25 6.60 -26.50
C LYS A 196 -20.74 8.05 -26.61
N LYS A 197 -20.87 8.58 -27.85
CA LYS A 197 -21.44 9.92 -28.09
C LYS A 197 -22.87 9.93 -27.55
N ARG A 198 -23.14 10.92 -26.70
CA ARG A 198 -24.39 11.13 -25.95
C ARG A 198 -25.59 11.33 -26.90
N TYR A 199 -26.60 10.47 -26.81
CA TYR A 199 -27.99 10.91 -26.81
C TYR A 199 -28.54 10.54 -25.44
N TRP A 200 -28.73 11.54 -24.57
CA TRP A 200 -29.37 11.33 -23.29
C TRP A 200 -30.70 12.05 -23.37
N PRO A 201 -31.83 11.39 -23.06
CA PRO A 201 -33.11 12.06 -22.99
C PRO A 201 -32.99 13.28 -22.09
N GLN A 202 -33.43 14.43 -22.59
CA GLN A 202 -33.71 15.59 -21.76
C GLN A 202 -35.08 15.33 -21.14
N GLN A 203 -35.12 15.11 -19.82
CA GLN A 203 -36.31 15.29 -19.01
C GLN A 203 -36.19 16.65 -18.32
#